data_AF-A0A9W9XH10-F1
#
_entry.id   AF-A0A9W9XH10-F1
#
_cell.length_a   1.000
_cell.length_b   1.000
_cell.length_c   1.000
_cell.angle_alpha   90.00
_cell.angle_beta   90.00
_cell.angle_gamma   90.00
#
_symmetry.space_group_name_H-M   'P 1'
#
loop_
_entity.id
_entity.type
_entity.pdbx_description
1 polymer ?
#
loop_
_entity_poly.entity_id
_entity_poly.type
_entity_poly.pdbx_seq_one_letter_code
_entity_poly.pdbx_strand_id
1 'polypeptide(L)'
;MVRFVTSLLALSLSATVLASSNTITCSTSKQCPQDKPCCSQYGECGTGGYCLGGCDAQSSFSVDSCAPMPICENKSYTWDNLDNTVLNTKYLGNASAADWTYSGFPKTQDGNLLMTMPKNSVGSLFANNHYIWYGKVSGKIKSSRGKGVVTAFILLSDVKDEIDYEWVGADLTAVQTNYYWQGVLDWHNSANASVTNEDTFKDWHTYEIDWQPDQTQWIIDGVVKRTLKKSDTWNATANRFQYPQTPARLQMSLWPAGQKGNAQGTIDWAGGEIDWNSQDIQEKGYYYATVGKVDVTCYDPPKEAKKTGNNAYVYTSDTAMEADVAITGNSTVLGSLAATGLNMTYGAHSGSSTATGSDSVPTNMGGTGGMASNGTNTGSTGTSSGSSSGSGSGSGSASGASSTGFSQGTSATKGNSAPAQVERVLQGSFFAVLVAVVALVTL
;
A
#
# COMPACT_ATOMS: atom_id res chain seq x y z
N MET A 1 -52.79 -11.79 47.75
CA MET A 1 -51.90 -10.63 48.03
C MET A 1 -50.87 -10.58 46.94
N VAL A 2 -50.69 -9.45 46.24
CA VAL A 2 -49.66 -9.30 45.20
C VAL A 2 -48.43 -8.64 45.82
N ARG A 3 -47.25 -9.25 45.66
CA ARG A 3 -45.97 -8.61 45.99
C ARG A 3 -45.36 -8.04 44.72
N PHE A 4 -45.39 -6.72 44.58
CA PHE A 4 -44.60 -6.03 43.57
C PHE A 4 -43.11 -6.14 43.92
N VAL A 5 -42.29 -6.51 42.93
CA VAL A 5 -40.83 -6.44 43.02
C VAL A 5 -40.37 -5.36 42.03
N THR A 6 -40.11 -4.16 42.54
CA THR A 6 -39.63 -3.03 41.74
C THR A 6 -38.18 -3.26 41.32
N SER A 7 -37.98 -3.67 40.08
CA SER A 7 -36.65 -3.72 39.47
C SER A 7 -36.26 -2.33 38.97
N LEU A 8 -35.23 -1.71 39.56
CA LEU A 8 -34.67 -0.47 39.03
C LEU A 8 -33.90 -0.77 37.74
N LEU A 9 -34.43 -0.33 36.60
CA LEU A 9 -33.65 -0.26 35.36
C LEU A 9 -32.78 0.99 35.41
N ALA A 10 -31.49 0.82 35.72
CA ALA A 10 -30.51 1.88 35.62
C ALA A 10 -30.16 2.10 34.13
N LEU A 11 -30.69 3.17 33.52
CA LEU A 11 -30.24 3.61 32.20
C LEU A 11 -28.83 4.19 32.30
N SER A 12 -27.82 3.34 32.09
CA SER A 12 -26.44 3.78 31.87
C SER A 12 -26.35 4.44 30.49
N LEU A 13 -26.55 5.76 30.45
CA LEU A 13 -26.37 6.57 29.24
C LEU A 13 -24.87 6.66 28.92
N SER A 14 -24.34 5.62 28.28
CA SER A 14 -22.94 5.53 27.87
C SER A 14 -22.70 6.49 26.72
N ALA A 15 -22.35 7.74 27.05
CA ALA A 15 -21.93 8.74 26.07
C ALA A 15 -20.63 8.28 25.40
N THR A 16 -20.76 7.72 24.19
CA THR A 16 -19.65 7.39 23.31
C THR A 16 -18.98 8.69 22.87
N VAL A 17 -17.95 9.11 23.60
CA VAL A 17 -17.06 10.19 23.20
C VAL A 17 -16.42 9.79 21.88
N LEU A 18 -16.88 10.40 20.79
CA LEU A 18 -16.28 10.29 19.47
C LEU A 18 -14.92 10.99 19.51
N ALA A 19 -13.91 10.26 19.95
CA ALA A 19 -12.53 10.72 19.94
C ALA A 19 -12.07 10.85 18.49
N SER A 20 -12.14 12.07 17.96
CA SER A 20 -11.45 12.44 16.73
C SER A 20 -9.94 12.38 17.00
N SER A 21 -9.36 11.20 16.78
CA SER A 21 -7.93 10.99 16.93
C SER A 21 -7.18 11.86 15.93
N ASN A 22 -6.52 12.91 16.41
CA ASN A 22 -5.58 13.68 15.61
C ASN A 22 -4.42 12.77 15.20
N THR A 23 -4.50 12.18 14.02
CA THR A 23 -3.42 11.38 13.41
C THR A 23 -2.19 12.27 13.27
N ILE A 24 -1.14 11.95 14.00
CA ILE A 24 0.15 12.63 13.87
C ILE A 24 0.83 12.03 12.64
N THR A 25 1.06 12.84 11.60
CA THR A 25 1.73 12.37 10.38
C THR A 25 3.26 12.45 10.48
N CYS A 26 3.96 11.63 9.72
CA CYS A 26 5.42 11.59 9.62
C CYS A 26 5.93 11.56 8.18
N SER A 27 7.19 11.96 8.01
CA SER A 27 7.99 11.84 6.79
C SER A 27 9.48 11.99 7.13
N THR A 28 10.36 11.77 6.14
CA THR A 28 11.80 12.04 6.25
C THR A 28 12.15 13.52 6.55
N SER A 29 11.18 14.43 6.41
CA SER A 29 11.30 15.84 6.79
C SER A 29 10.59 16.19 8.10
N LYS A 30 9.94 15.22 8.76
CA LYS A 30 9.10 15.40 9.95
C LYS A 30 8.98 14.05 10.69
N GLN A 31 9.94 13.77 11.56
CA GLN A 31 9.96 12.54 12.36
C GLN A 31 8.84 12.47 13.40
N CYS A 32 8.50 11.25 13.81
CA CYS A 32 7.53 11.01 14.88
C CYS A 32 7.99 11.51 16.27
N PRO A 33 7.07 11.85 17.18
CA PRO A 33 7.40 12.23 18.55
C PRO A 33 7.63 10.99 19.44
N GLN A 34 8.38 11.15 20.52
CA GLN A 34 8.82 10.05 21.39
C GLN A 34 7.69 9.22 22.03
N ASP A 35 6.50 9.80 22.23
CA ASP A 35 5.32 9.11 22.79
C ASP A 35 4.58 8.23 21.76
N LYS A 36 4.83 8.45 20.47
CA LYS A 36 4.30 7.68 19.33
C LYS A 36 5.40 7.46 18.29
N PRO A 37 6.49 6.77 18.65
CA PRO A 37 7.77 6.91 17.97
C PRO A 37 7.83 6.23 16.61
N CYS A 38 6.88 5.35 16.29
CA CYS A 38 6.91 4.50 15.10
C CYS A 38 6.11 5.13 13.95
N CYS A 39 6.76 5.38 12.80
CA CYS A 39 6.11 5.85 11.58
C CYS A 39 5.65 4.67 10.72
N SER A 40 4.35 4.57 10.42
CA SER A 40 3.79 3.49 9.61
C SER A 40 4.01 3.68 8.10
N GLN A 41 3.77 2.63 7.31
CA GLN A 41 3.88 2.69 5.85
C GLN A 41 3.02 3.80 5.23
N TYR A 42 1.89 4.15 5.87
CA TYR A 42 0.98 5.23 5.46
C TYR A 42 1.39 6.63 5.97
N GLY A 43 2.53 6.78 6.65
CA GLY A 43 2.99 8.06 7.19
C GLY A 43 2.25 8.53 8.43
N GLU A 44 1.78 7.60 9.27
CA GLU A 44 1.11 7.88 10.55
C GLU A 44 2.00 7.45 11.73
N CYS A 45 2.05 8.23 12.82
CA CYS A 45 2.82 7.95 14.03
C CYS A 45 2.00 7.24 15.11
N GLY A 46 2.55 6.17 15.68
CA GLY A 46 1.89 5.42 16.76
C GLY A 46 2.82 4.50 17.57
N THR A 47 2.19 3.51 18.20
CA THR A 47 2.81 2.42 18.96
C THR A 47 2.23 1.07 18.48
N GLY A 48 2.70 -0.06 19.01
CA GLY A 48 2.12 -1.38 18.70
C GLY A 48 2.22 -1.75 17.22
N GLY A 49 1.07 -1.85 16.55
CA GLY A 49 0.99 -2.20 15.13
C GLY A 49 1.61 -1.17 14.19
N TYR A 50 1.86 0.05 14.65
CA TYR A 50 2.62 1.07 13.90
C TYR A 50 4.13 0.77 13.88
N CYS A 51 4.62 -0.04 14.82
CA CYS A 51 6.02 -0.42 14.96
C CYS A 51 6.38 -1.74 14.27
N LEU A 52 5.38 -2.41 13.66
CA LEU A 52 5.51 -3.69 12.99
C LEU A 52 5.28 -3.52 11.49
N GLY A 53 6.01 -4.27 10.66
CA GLY A 53 5.50 -4.68 9.36
C GLY A 53 5.29 -3.54 8.36
N GLY A 54 6.26 -2.63 8.23
CA GLY A 54 6.12 -1.39 7.46
C GLY A 54 6.38 -0.15 8.32
N CYS A 55 7.33 -0.23 9.26
CA CYS A 55 7.72 0.88 10.13
C CYS A 55 8.93 1.60 9.54
N ASP A 56 8.72 2.80 9.01
CA ASP A 56 9.78 3.58 8.36
C ASP A 56 10.76 4.14 9.39
N ALA A 57 11.93 3.52 9.48
CA ALA A 57 13.02 3.92 10.38
C ALA A 57 13.60 5.31 10.06
N GLN A 58 13.42 5.84 8.84
CA GLN A 58 13.87 7.18 8.46
C GLN A 58 12.93 8.28 9.02
N SER A 59 11.62 7.98 9.00
CA SER A 59 10.54 8.89 9.43
C SER A 59 10.09 8.69 10.88
N SER A 60 10.61 7.67 11.57
CA SER A 60 10.36 7.39 12.99
C SER A 60 11.16 8.32 13.92
N PHE A 61 10.87 8.31 15.22
CA PHE A 61 11.61 9.10 16.23
C PHE A 61 13.11 8.72 16.33
N SER A 62 13.42 7.45 16.09
CA SER A 62 14.77 6.91 15.96
C SER A 62 14.75 5.59 15.19
N VAL A 63 15.92 5.12 14.74
CA VAL A 63 16.08 3.82 14.08
C VAL A 63 15.55 2.66 14.95
N ASP A 64 15.83 2.70 16.26
CA ASP A 64 15.39 1.72 17.25
C ASP A 64 13.88 1.78 17.57
N SER A 65 13.12 2.71 16.98
CA SER A 65 11.68 2.84 17.26
C SER A 65 10.88 1.68 16.69
N CYS A 66 11.31 1.15 15.55
CA CYS A 66 10.68 0.03 14.86
C CYS A 66 11.06 -1.31 15.49
N ALA A 67 10.13 -2.27 15.46
CA ALA A 67 10.42 -3.64 15.89
C ALA A 67 11.35 -4.35 14.89
N PRO A 68 12.22 -5.28 15.34
CA PRO A 68 13.03 -6.09 14.45
C PRO A 68 12.18 -6.90 13.46
N MET A 69 12.63 -6.95 12.20
CA MET A 69 11.93 -7.55 11.07
C MET A 69 12.22 -9.08 11.00
N PRO A 70 11.24 -10.00 11.08
CA PRO A 70 11.50 -11.44 11.04
C PRO A 70 12.22 -11.87 9.74
N ILE A 71 13.24 -12.74 9.84
CA ILE A 71 14.01 -13.17 8.66
C ILE A 71 13.21 -14.05 7.69
N CYS A 72 13.66 -14.10 6.44
CA CYS A 72 13.10 -14.90 5.36
C CYS A 72 13.05 -16.42 5.67
N GLU A 73 11.98 -17.09 5.26
CA GLU A 73 11.88 -18.56 5.25
C GLU A 73 11.59 -19.10 3.83
N ASN A 74 12.28 -20.18 3.43
CA ASN A 74 11.98 -20.91 2.20
C ASN A 74 10.66 -21.66 2.37
N LYS A 75 9.59 -21.24 1.70
CA LYS A 75 8.22 -21.65 2.04
C LYS A 75 7.27 -21.67 0.85
N SER A 76 6.39 -22.66 0.85
CA SER A 76 5.23 -22.76 -0.03
C SER A 76 3.96 -22.47 0.76
N TYR A 77 3.05 -21.67 0.19
CA TYR A 77 1.76 -21.33 0.77
C TYR A 77 0.60 -21.86 -0.10
N THR A 78 -0.35 -22.52 0.55
CA THR A 78 -1.66 -22.93 0.00
C THR A 78 -2.78 -22.36 0.87
N TRP A 79 -4.00 -22.34 0.34
CA TRP A 79 -5.12 -21.60 0.93
C TRP A 79 -6.33 -22.51 1.15
N ASP A 80 -6.08 -23.65 1.76
CA ASP A 80 -7.12 -24.59 2.19
C ASP A 80 -7.98 -23.97 3.32
N ASN A 81 -7.34 -23.18 4.19
CA ASN A 81 -7.98 -22.37 5.22
C ASN A 81 -7.20 -21.05 5.48
N LEU A 82 -7.53 -20.35 6.56
CA LEU A 82 -6.87 -19.10 6.98
C LEU A 82 -6.18 -19.23 8.36
N ASP A 83 -5.91 -20.45 8.84
CA ASP A 83 -5.40 -20.70 10.19
C ASP A 83 -4.00 -20.11 10.39
N ASN A 84 -3.19 -20.08 9.33
CA ASN A 84 -1.85 -19.48 9.29
C ASN A 84 -1.88 -17.95 9.02
N THR A 85 -2.97 -17.29 9.40
CA THR A 85 -3.18 -15.86 9.15
C THR A 85 -3.73 -15.14 10.38
N VAL A 86 -3.42 -13.85 10.52
CA VAL A 86 -3.80 -13.04 11.68
C VAL A 86 -4.26 -11.65 11.25
N LEU A 87 -5.34 -11.15 11.85
CA LEU A 87 -5.79 -9.77 11.65
C LEU A 87 -4.70 -8.80 12.09
N ASN A 88 -4.46 -7.74 11.31
CA ASN A 88 -3.51 -6.67 11.66
C ASN A 88 -3.75 -6.10 13.07
N THR A 89 -5.01 -5.92 13.47
CA THR A 89 -5.45 -5.50 14.82
C THR A 89 -5.08 -6.45 15.96
N LYS A 90 -4.48 -7.60 15.67
CA LYS A 90 -4.09 -8.62 16.65
C LYS A 90 -2.64 -9.10 16.49
N TYR A 91 -1.91 -8.59 15.51
CA TYR A 91 -0.55 -9.03 15.25
C TYR A 91 0.45 -8.36 16.20
N LEU A 92 1.38 -9.16 16.73
CA LEU A 92 2.41 -8.73 17.69
C LEU A 92 3.84 -9.04 17.21
N GLY A 93 4.07 -9.30 15.91
CA GLY A 93 5.42 -9.57 15.38
C GLY A 93 5.88 -11.04 15.49
N ASN A 94 5.02 -11.96 15.92
CA ASN A 94 5.31 -13.39 15.98
C ASN A 94 4.99 -14.08 14.64
N ALA A 95 5.92 -14.01 13.68
CA ALA A 95 5.77 -14.65 12.37
C ALA A 95 5.63 -16.18 12.45
N SER A 96 6.33 -16.83 13.40
CA SER A 96 6.25 -18.29 13.61
C SER A 96 4.89 -18.79 14.12
N ALA A 97 3.97 -17.89 14.52
CA ALA A 97 2.60 -18.21 14.89
C ALA A 97 1.57 -17.90 13.79
N ALA A 98 1.93 -17.06 12.81
CA ALA A 98 1.14 -16.78 11.61
C ALA A 98 2.04 -16.15 10.55
N ASP A 99 2.21 -16.82 9.40
CA ASP A 99 2.99 -16.34 8.26
C ASP A 99 2.44 -15.06 7.62
N TRP A 100 1.14 -14.79 7.77
CA TRP A 100 0.46 -13.70 7.07
C TRP A 100 -0.35 -12.81 8.01
N THR A 101 -0.07 -11.52 8.00
CA THR A 101 -0.97 -10.51 8.56
C THR A 101 -1.92 -10.02 7.48
N TYR A 102 -3.22 -9.89 7.78
CA TYR A 102 -4.22 -9.44 6.82
C TYR A 102 -5.20 -8.39 7.36
N SER A 103 -5.92 -7.76 6.44
CA SER A 103 -7.12 -6.97 6.70
C SER A 103 -8.07 -7.03 5.50
N GLY A 104 -9.31 -6.55 5.67
CA GLY A 104 -10.38 -6.69 4.67
C GLY A 104 -11.19 -7.96 4.88
N PHE A 105 -11.67 -8.54 3.77
CA PHE A 105 -12.67 -9.61 3.78
C PHE A 105 -12.23 -10.84 2.95
N PRO A 106 -11.13 -11.52 3.30
CA PRO A 106 -10.70 -12.72 2.60
C PRO A 106 -11.67 -13.90 2.75
N LYS A 107 -11.56 -14.82 1.80
CA LYS A 107 -12.23 -16.13 1.82
C LYS A 107 -11.26 -17.18 1.24
N THR A 108 -11.45 -18.45 1.57
CA THR A 108 -10.86 -19.54 0.79
C THR A 108 -11.93 -20.19 -0.10
N GLN A 109 -11.56 -20.59 -1.30
CA GLN A 109 -12.40 -21.35 -2.21
C GLN A 109 -11.55 -22.28 -3.08
N ASP A 110 -11.90 -23.56 -3.12
CA ASP A 110 -11.26 -24.58 -3.97
C ASP A 110 -9.72 -24.67 -3.81
N GLY A 111 -9.22 -24.40 -2.58
CA GLY A 111 -7.78 -24.36 -2.24
C GLY A 111 -7.06 -23.03 -2.50
N ASN A 112 -7.80 -21.98 -2.88
CA ASN A 112 -7.27 -20.67 -3.28
C ASN A 112 -7.77 -19.56 -2.35
N LEU A 113 -6.95 -18.54 -2.13
CA LEU A 113 -7.32 -17.31 -1.42
C LEU A 113 -8.09 -16.40 -2.39
N LEU A 114 -9.28 -15.98 -1.98
CA LEU A 114 -10.02 -14.89 -2.61
C LEU A 114 -9.83 -13.64 -1.75
N MET A 115 -9.01 -12.71 -2.25
CA MET A 115 -8.99 -11.34 -1.73
C MET A 115 -10.26 -10.66 -2.24
N THR A 116 -11.11 -10.11 -1.37
CA THR A 116 -12.39 -9.51 -1.78
C THR A 116 -12.52 -8.05 -1.40
N MET A 117 -13.26 -7.31 -2.22
CA MET A 117 -13.57 -5.89 -2.07
C MET A 117 -15.08 -5.68 -2.21
N PRO A 118 -15.84 -5.82 -1.11
CA PRO A 118 -17.24 -5.42 -1.04
C PRO A 118 -17.45 -3.93 -1.38
N LYS A 119 -18.69 -3.59 -1.76
CA LYS A 119 -19.09 -2.22 -2.11
C LYS A 119 -18.71 -1.21 -1.03
N ASN A 120 -18.01 -0.14 -1.42
CA ASN A 120 -17.52 0.95 -0.55
C ASN A 120 -16.54 0.50 0.56
N SER A 121 -15.86 -0.64 0.40
CA SER A 121 -14.75 -1.04 1.27
C SER A 121 -13.41 -0.62 0.69
N VAL A 122 -12.38 -0.51 1.55
CA VAL A 122 -10.98 -0.35 1.14
C VAL A 122 -10.37 -1.61 0.51
N GLY A 123 -11.15 -2.69 0.33
CA GLY A 123 -10.68 -3.95 -0.23
C GLY A 123 -10.02 -4.88 0.77
N SER A 124 -8.96 -5.57 0.33
CA SER A 124 -8.21 -6.55 1.14
C SER A 124 -6.71 -6.39 0.94
N LEU A 125 -5.95 -6.58 2.02
CA LEU A 125 -4.48 -6.57 2.04
C LEU A 125 -3.99 -7.78 2.84
N PHE A 126 -3.06 -8.52 2.26
CA PHE A 126 -2.27 -9.58 2.88
C PHE A 126 -0.81 -9.18 2.83
N ALA A 127 -0.08 -9.33 3.94
CA ALA A 127 1.35 -9.05 4.00
C ALA A 127 2.05 -10.17 4.75
N ASN A 128 3.05 -10.78 4.12
CA ASN A 128 3.86 -11.83 4.70
C ASN A 128 4.66 -11.27 5.89
N ASN A 129 4.80 -12.07 6.94
CA ASN A 129 5.43 -11.68 8.19
C ASN A 129 6.93 -11.96 8.23
N HIS A 130 7.44 -12.74 7.28
CA HIS A 130 8.86 -12.91 7.01
C HIS A 130 9.30 -11.92 5.91
N TYR A 131 10.43 -11.27 6.13
CA TYR A 131 11.02 -10.32 5.19
C TYR A 131 11.99 -11.04 4.25
N ILE A 132 11.87 -10.82 2.95
CA ILE A 132 12.84 -11.28 1.96
C ILE A 132 13.95 -10.22 1.85
N TRP A 133 15.22 -10.61 1.87
CA TRP A 133 16.34 -9.72 1.53
C TRP A 133 17.15 -10.38 0.41
N TYR A 134 16.73 -10.09 -0.82
CA TYR A 134 16.99 -10.88 -2.02
C TYR A 134 16.40 -12.30 -1.99
N GLY A 135 15.97 -12.77 -3.15
CA GLY A 135 15.21 -14.01 -3.27
C GLY A 135 14.36 -14.07 -4.54
N LYS A 136 13.73 -15.22 -4.73
CA LYS A 136 12.76 -15.50 -5.79
C LYS A 136 11.39 -15.72 -5.15
N VAL A 137 10.40 -14.97 -5.61
CA VAL A 137 9.05 -14.95 -5.05
C VAL A 137 8.05 -15.08 -6.19
N SER A 138 7.25 -16.14 -6.20
CA SER A 138 6.25 -16.40 -7.24
C SER A 138 4.85 -16.61 -6.68
N GLY A 139 3.85 -16.20 -7.45
CA GLY A 139 2.43 -16.37 -7.13
C GLY A 139 1.66 -16.80 -8.37
N LYS A 140 0.87 -17.87 -8.25
CA LYS A 140 -0.13 -18.24 -9.25
C LYS A 140 -1.38 -17.39 -9.01
N ILE A 141 -1.72 -16.49 -9.93
CA ILE A 141 -2.69 -15.41 -9.69
C ILE A 141 -3.71 -15.32 -10.84
N LYS A 142 -4.94 -14.96 -10.49
CA LYS A 142 -5.89 -14.26 -11.36
C LYS A 142 -6.15 -12.87 -10.78
N SER A 143 -6.05 -11.84 -11.61
CA SER A 143 -6.36 -10.48 -11.21
C SER A 143 -7.86 -10.31 -10.95
N SER A 144 -8.23 -9.17 -10.39
CA SER A 144 -9.60 -8.65 -10.51
C SER A 144 -9.81 -7.99 -11.88
N ARG A 145 -11.02 -7.48 -12.12
CA ARG A 145 -11.45 -6.75 -13.32
C ARG A 145 -12.33 -5.55 -12.97
N GLY A 146 -12.51 -4.65 -13.94
CA GLY A 146 -13.31 -3.43 -13.81
C GLY A 146 -12.46 -2.18 -13.65
N LYS A 147 -12.99 -1.04 -14.11
CA LYS A 147 -12.37 0.28 -13.94
C LYS A 147 -12.17 0.60 -12.46
N GLY A 148 -11.03 1.20 -12.13
CA GLY A 148 -10.72 1.63 -10.77
C GLY A 148 -10.37 0.50 -9.81
N VAL A 149 -10.44 -0.77 -10.23
CA VAL A 149 -10.16 -1.93 -9.40
C VAL A 149 -8.75 -2.43 -9.70
N VAL A 150 -7.86 -2.39 -8.72
CA VAL A 150 -6.45 -2.79 -8.89
C VAL A 150 -6.14 -3.98 -8.01
N THR A 151 -5.49 -4.98 -8.60
CA THR A 151 -4.82 -6.06 -7.85
C THR A 151 -3.33 -5.74 -7.82
N ALA A 152 -2.63 -6.06 -6.73
CA ALA A 152 -1.19 -5.87 -6.65
C ALA A 152 -0.48 -7.05 -5.95
N PHE A 153 0.77 -7.28 -6.35
CA PHE A 153 1.69 -8.27 -5.78
C PHE A 153 3.08 -7.60 -5.70
N ILE A 154 3.45 -7.15 -4.51
CA ILE A 154 4.53 -6.18 -4.28
C ILE A 154 5.51 -6.71 -3.24
N LEU A 155 6.81 -6.61 -3.48
CA LEU A 155 7.82 -6.62 -2.43
C LEU A 155 8.01 -5.19 -1.93
N LEU A 156 7.51 -4.89 -0.72
CA LEU A 156 7.63 -3.56 -0.11
C LEU A 156 8.43 -3.63 1.19
N SER A 157 9.51 -2.86 1.26
CA SER A 157 10.32 -2.69 2.46
C SER A 157 9.77 -1.59 3.39
N ASP A 158 10.16 -1.68 4.66
CA ASP A 158 9.79 -0.70 5.69
C ASP A 158 10.24 0.73 5.34
N VAL A 159 11.33 0.89 4.58
CA VAL A 159 11.85 2.19 4.11
C VAL A 159 11.47 2.52 2.66
N LYS A 160 10.56 1.75 2.06
CA LYS A 160 9.91 2.00 0.76
C LYS A 160 10.80 1.83 -0.49
N ASP A 161 11.85 1.01 -0.41
CA ASP A 161 12.23 0.22 -1.60
C ASP A 161 11.06 -0.71 -1.96
N GLU A 162 10.72 -0.76 -3.25
CA GLU A 162 9.51 -1.39 -3.78
C GLU A 162 9.79 -2.09 -5.12
N ILE A 163 9.22 -3.28 -5.32
CA ILE A 163 9.23 -4.03 -6.59
C ILE A 163 7.84 -4.65 -6.79
N ASP A 164 7.14 -4.32 -7.87
CA ASP A 164 5.72 -4.65 -8.00
C ASP A 164 5.32 -5.36 -9.31
N TYR A 165 4.18 -6.02 -9.21
CA TYR A 165 3.20 -6.22 -10.28
C TYR A 165 1.88 -5.53 -9.89
N GLU A 166 1.33 -4.69 -10.77
CA GLU A 166 -0.02 -4.12 -10.61
C GLU A 166 -0.91 -4.44 -11.83
N TRP A 167 -2.08 -5.04 -11.57
CA TRP A 167 -3.11 -5.29 -12.58
C TRP A 167 -4.20 -4.24 -12.46
N VAL A 168 -4.23 -3.30 -13.40
CA VAL A 168 -5.33 -2.34 -13.57
C VAL A 168 -6.50 -3.07 -14.24
N GLY A 169 -7.57 -3.37 -13.51
CA GLY A 169 -8.69 -4.20 -13.99
C GLY A 169 -9.47 -3.68 -15.21
N ALA A 170 -9.15 -2.49 -15.72
CA ALA A 170 -9.62 -1.99 -17.01
C ALA A 170 -8.87 -2.59 -18.22
N ASP A 171 -7.69 -3.17 -18.02
CA ASP A 171 -6.90 -3.91 -19.00
C ASP A 171 -6.65 -5.33 -18.47
N LEU A 172 -7.07 -6.35 -19.22
CA LEU A 172 -6.90 -7.76 -18.86
C LEU A 172 -5.83 -8.45 -19.73
N THR A 173 -5.16 -7.69 -20.61
CA THR A 173 -4.18 -8.20 -21.58
C THR A 173 -2.73 -8.16 -21.06
N ALA A 174 -2.49 -7.33 -20.05
CA ALA A 174 -1.17 -7.07 -19.48
C ALA A 174 -1.22 -6.82 -17.96
N VAL A 175 -0.05 -6.91 -17.34
CA VAL A 175 0.22 -6.44 -15.98
C VAL A 175 1.26 -5.32 -16.05
N GLN A 176 1.16 -4.31 -15.18
CA GLN A 176 2.22 -3.31 -15.04
C GLN A 176 3.32 -3.87 -14.13
N THR A 177 4.57 -3.56 -14.48
CA THR A 177 5.75 -3.83 -13.65
C THR A 177 6.39 -2.51 -13.29
N ASN A 178 6.73 -2.29 -12.04
CA ASN A 178 7.38 -1.05 -11.61
C ASN A 178 8.30 -1.30 -10.40
N TYR A 179 9.05 -0.27 -10.02
CA TYR A 179 9.91 -0.27 -8.84
C TYR A 179 10.09 1.17 -8.32
N TYR A 180 10.28 1.30 -7.01
CA TYR A 180 10.71 2.54 -6.37
C TYR A 180 11.88 2.27 -5.43
N TRP A 181 12.67 3.31 -5.16
CA TRP A 181 13.79 3.26 -4.23
C TRP A 181 13.56 4.27 -3.11
N GLN A 182 13.62 3.81 -1.86
CA GLN A 182 13.33 4.56 -0.63
C GLN A 182 12.13 5.55 -0.74
N GLY A 183 11.04 5.14 -1.38
CA GLY A 183 9.83 5.94 -1.55
C GLY A 183 9.93 7.09 -2.56
N VAL A 184 11.01 7.18 -3.33
CA VAL A 184 11.16 8.16 -4.41
C VAL A 184 10.30 7.73 -5.60
N LEU A 185 9.15 8.39 -5.74
CA LEU A 185 8.17 8.12 -6.80
C LEU A 185 8.66 8.63 -8.16
N ASP A 186 8.98 7.69 -9.05
CA ASP A 186 9.21 7.97 -10.47
C ASP A 186 8.30 7.07 -11.33
N TRP A 187 7.23 7.66 -11.84
CA TRP A 187 6.21 6.98 -12.64
C TRP A 187 6.72 6.52 -14.01
N HIS A 188 7.87 7.04 -14.48
CA HIS A 188 8.46 6.65 -15.76
C HIS A 188 9.14 5.28 -15.71
N ASN A 189 9.28 4.69 -14.51
CA ASN A 189 9.76 3.32 -14.35
C ASN A 189 8.70 2.24 -14.61
N SER A 190 7.41 2.59 -14.76
CA SER A 190 6.37 1.60 -15.06
C SER A 190 6.47 1.06 -16.50
N ALA A 191 6.33 -0.25 -16.67
CA ALA A 191 6.32 -0.91 -17.98
C ALA A 191 5.32 -2.09 -18.02
N ASN A 192 4.49 -2.13 -19.06
CA ASN A 192 3.52 -3.21 -19.27
C ASN A 192 4.19 -4.51 -19.74
N ALA A 193 3.82 -5.62 -19.13
CA ALA A 193 4.16 -6.98 -19.53
C ALA A 193 2.88 -7.73 -19.94
N SER A 194 2.76 -8.11 -21.21
CA SER A 194 1.61 -8.87 -21.71
C SER A 194 1.59 -10.30 -21.21
N VAL A 195 0.40 -10.85 -20.96
CA VAL A 195 0.19 -12.28 -20.63
C VAL A 195 -0.14 -13.10 -21.89
N THR A 196 -0.12 -14.42 -21.79
CA THR A 196 -0.71 -15.28 -22.85
C THR A 196 -2.24 -15.27 -22.74
N ASN A 197 -2.96 -15.57 -23.82
CA ASN A 197 -4.43 -15.63 -23.89
C ASN A 197 -5.22 -14.34 -23.59
N GLU A 198 -4.56 -13.24 -23.18
CA GLU A 198 -5.14 -11.89 -23.05
C GLU A 198 -6.29 -11.72 -22.03
N ASP A 199 -6.38 -12.58 -20.99
CA ASP A 199 -7.38 -12.45 -19.92
C ASP A 199 -6.83 -12.83 -18.52
N THR A 200 -6.20 -11.87 -17.84
CA THR A 200 -5.63 -12.03 -16.48
C THR A 200 -6.65 -12.32 -15.38
N PHE A 201 -7.95 -12.09 -15.62
CA PHE A 201 -9.02 -12.36 -14.65
C PHE A 201 -9.56 -13.79 -14.76
N LYS A 202 -9.64 -14.31 -15.99
CA LYS A 202 -10.20 -15.65 -16.27
C LYS A 202 -9.14 -16.74 -16.24
N ASP A 203 -7.97 -16.52 -16.80
CA ASP A 203 -6.93 -17.54 -16.96
C ASP A 203 -5.89 -17.45 -15.83
N TRP A 204 -5.28 -18.59 -15.49
CA TRP A 204 -4.26 -18.66 -14.43
C TRP A 204 -2.88 -18.41 -15.01
N HIS A 205 -2.17 -17.41 -14.49
CA HIS A 205 -0.77 -17.16 -14.79
C HIS A 205 0.10 -17.27 -13.54
N THR A 206 1.37 -17.63 -13.71
CA THR A 206 2.37 -17.61 -12.64
C THR A 206 3.28 -16.40 -12.83
N TYR A 207 3.23 -15.47 -11.88
CA TYR A 207 4.03 -14.25 -11.88
C TYR A 207 5.14 -14.41 -10.84
N GLU A 208 6.36 -14.05 -11.21
CA GLU A 208 7.55 -14.24 -10.40
C GLU A 208 8.44 -12.99 -10.42
N ILE A 209 8.90 -12.60 -9.23
CA ILE A 209 9.95 -11.62 -9.02
C ILE A 209 11.21 -12.40 -8.61
N ASP A 210 12.27 -12.27 -9.40
CA ASP A 210 13.60 -12.80 -9.10
C ASP A 210 14.53 -11.61 -8.81
N TRP A 211 14.81 -11.38 -7.54
CA TRP A 211 15.47 -10.17 -7.02
C TRP A 211 16.82 -10.52 -6.41
N GLN A 212 17.89 -10.01 -7.01
CA GLN A 212 19.29 -10.31 -6.70
C GLN A 212 20.07 -8.99 -6.47
N PRO A 213 21.25 -9.01 -5.81
CA PRO A 213 21.99 -7.77 -5.49
C PRO A 213 22.42 -6.91 -6.68
N ASP A 214 22.40 -7.44 -7.90
CA ASP A 214 22.79 -6.76 -9.14
C ASP A 214 21.66 -6.65 -10.18
N GLN A 215 20.56 -7.41 -10.07
CA GLN A 215 19.41 -7.33 -10.97
C GLN A 215 18.09 -7.85 -10.39
N THR A 216 16.97 -7.26 -10.85
CA THR A 216 15.61 -7.75 -10.67
C THR A 216 15.06 -8.24 -12.00
N GLN A 217 14.38 -9.38 -12.03
CA GLN A 217 13.64 -9.87 -13.19
C GLN A 217 12.17 -10.08 -12.84
N TRP A 218 11.29 -9.66 -13.75
CA TRP A 218 9.86 -9.96 -13.74
C TRP A 218 9.61 -11.05 -14.77
N ILE A 219 9.11 -12.20 -14.30
CA ILE A 219 8.93 -13.43 -15.06
C ILE A 219 7.45 -13.80 -15.05
N ILE A 220 6.86 -14.06 -16.21
CA ILE A 220 5.46 -14.52 -16.33
C ILE A 220 5.45 -15.84 -17.09
N ASP A 221 4.86 -16.88 -16.50
CA ASP A 221 4.76 -18.24 -17.02
C ASP A 221 6.13 -18.83 -17.44
N GLY A 222 7.18 -18.49 -16.68
CA GLY A 222 8.56 -18.90 -16.93
C GLY A 222 9.31 -18.07 -17.98
N VAL A 223 8.68 -17.05 -18.58
CA VAL A 223 9.29 -16.14 -19.56
C VAL A 223 9.67 -14.83 -18.88
N VAL A 224 10.95 -14.45 -18.93
CA VAL A 224 11.41 -13.11 -18.50
C VAL A 224 10.74 -12.05 -19.38
N LYS A 225 10.01 -11.13 -18.76
CA LYS A 225 9.33 -9.99 -19.43
C LYS A 225 10.11 -8.70 -19.28
N ARG A 226 10.80 -8.52 -18.15
CA ARG A 226 11.63 -7.35 -17.83
C ARG A 226 12.83 -7.75 -16.99
N THR A 227 13.95 -7.08 -17.22
CA THR A 227 15.13 -7.08 -16.34
C THR A 227 15.48 -5.63 -16.00
N LEU A 228 15.71 -5.34 -14.72
CA LEU A 228 16.30 -4.09 -14.21
C LEU A 228 17.65 -4.44 -13.60
N LYS A 229 18.74 -3.79 -14.01
CA LYS A 229 20.04 -3.98 -13.36
C LYS A 229 20.32 -2.84 -12.39
N LYS A 230 21.04 -3.13 -11.29
CA LYS A 230 21.54 -2.12 -10.35
C LYS A 230 22.43 -1.09 -11.06
N SER A 231 23.15 -1.46 -12.12
CA SER A 231 23.92 -0.54 -12.98
C SER A 231 23.08 0.57 -13.61
N ASP A 232 21.82 0.27 -13.92
CA ASP A 232 20.98 1.11 -14.78
C ASP A 232 20.21 2.16 -13.95
N THR A 233 20.27 2.07 -12.60
CA THR A 233 19.65 3.01 -11.65
C THR A 233 20.63 4.05 -11.08
N TRP A 234 21.77 4.26 -11.73
CA TRP A 234 22.77 5.22 -11.27
C TRP A 234 22.26 6.67 -11.34
N ASN A 235 22.02 7.28 -10.18
CA ASN A 235 21.70 8.69 -10.08
C ASN A 235 22.99 9.50 -9.87
N ALA A 236 23.45 10.15 -10.94
CA ALA A 236 24.67 10.96 -10.93
C ALA A 236 24.60 12.19 -10.00
N THR A 237 23.41 12.77 -9.78
CA THR A 237 23.20 13.91 -8.88
C THR A 237 23.29 13.48 -7.41
N ALA A 238 22.74 12.31 -7.08
CA ALA A 238 22.74 11.75 -5.73
C ALA A 238 23.95 10.84 -5.43
N ASN A 239 24.84 10.67 -6.42
CA ASN A 239 26.04 9.82 -6.43
C ASN A 239 25.82 8.42 -5.82
N ARG A 240 24.72 7.76 -6.22
CA ARG A 240 24.32 6.43 -5.73
C ARG A 240 23.48 5.67 -6.77
N PHE A 241 23.42 4.36 -6.63
CA PHE A 241 22.40 3.55 -7.29
C PHE A 241 21.07 3.67 -6.52
N GLN A 242 19.97 3.91 -7.24
CA GLN A 242 18.61 3.93 -6.70
C GLN A 242 17.93 2.60 -7.03
N TYR A 243 18.42 1.53 -6.42
CA TYR A 243 18.00 0.15 -6.68
C TYR A 243 17.44 -0.49 -5.39
N PRO A 244 16.29 -1.18 -5.43
CA PRO A 244 15.72 -1.89 -4.28
C PRO A 244 16.72 -2.87 -3.66
N GLN A 245 17.09 -2.65 -2.40
CA GLN A 245 18.22 -3.29 -1.73
C GLN A 245 18.03 -3.53 -0.22
N THR A 246 16.89 -3.14 0.37
CA THR A 246 16.56 -3.37 1.79
C THR A 246 15.49 -4.46 1.98
N PRO A 247 15.46 -5.19 3.13
CA PRO A 247 14.51 -6.26 3.39
C PRO A 247 13.04 -5.85 3.14
N ALA A 248 12.31 -6.65 2.38
CA ALA A 248 10.98 -6.36 1.88
C ALA A 248 9.97 -7.48 2.21
N ARG A 249 8.75 -7.09 2.56
CA ARG A 249 7.61 -8.00 2.76
C ARG A 249 6.93 -8.26 1.42
N LEU A 250 6.57 -9.51 1.13
CA LEU A 250 5.57 -9.77 0.10
C LEU A 250 4.20 -9.27 0.59
N GLN A 251 3.65 -8.27 -0.09
CA GLN A 251 2.29 -7.78 0.09
C GLN A 251 1.44 -8.11 -1.15
N MET A 252 0.22 -8.57 -0.93
CA MET A 252 -0.77 -8.87 -1.96
C MET A 252 -2.04 -8.09 -1.63
N SER A 253 -2.60 -7.36 -2.58
CA SER A 253 -3.80 -6.56 -2.33
C SER A 253 -4.82 -6.60 -3.46
N LEU A 254 -6.05 -6.26 -3.11
CA LEU A 254 -7.11 -5.85 -4.01
C LEU A 254 -7.66 -4.54 -3.48
N TRP A 255 -7.49 -3.44 -4.20
CA TRP A 255 -7.73 -2.10 -3.70
C TRP A 255 -8.49 -1.18 -4.67
N PRO A 256 -9.25 -0.20 -4.14
CA PRO A 256 -10.11 0.65 -4.95
C PRO A 256 -9.37 1.91 -5.44
N ALA A 257 -8.42 1.75 -6.37
CA ALA A 257 -7.63 2.86 -6.93
C ALA A 257 -8.49 3.96 -7.58
N GLY A 258 -9.60 3.58 -8.23
CA GLY A 258 -10.61 4.49 -8.77
C GLY A 258 -11.68 4.92 -7.76
N GLN A 259 -11.40 4.89 -6.45
CA GLN A 259 -12.33 5.41 -5.46
C GLN A 259 -12.39 6.94 -5.54
N LYS A 260 -13.62 7.47 -5.57
CA LYS A 260 -13.88 8.89 -5.44
C LYS A 260 -13.32 9.45 -4.13
N GLY A 261 -12.36 10.37 -4.23
CA GLY A 261 -11.60 10.91 -3.10
C GLY A 261 -10.09 10.61 -3.19
N ASN A 262 -9.68 9.65 -4.02
CA ASN A 262 -8.29 9.43 -4.37
C ASN A 262 -7.77 10.54 -5.30
N ALA A 263 -6.45 10.65 -5.46
CA ALA A 263 -5.83 11.58 -6.39
C ALA A 263 -6.27 11.30 -7.84
N GLN A 264 -6.60 12.34 -8.60
CA GLN A 264 -7.16 12.19 -9.96
C GLN A 264 -6.29 11.35 -10.89
N GLY A 265 -4.96 11.52 -10.84
CA GLY A 265 -4.02 10.72 -11.64
C GLY A 265 -4.08 9.21 -11.34
N THR A 266 -4.36 8.82 -10.08
CA THR A 266 -4.55 7.42 -9.68
C THR A 266 -5.89 6.88 -10.21
N ILE A 267 -6.94 7.70 -10.20
CA ILE A 267 -8.25 7.34 -10.77
C ILE A 267 -8.14 7.17 -12.30
N ASP A 268 -7.44 8.09 -12.98
CA ASP A 268 -7.25 8.07 -14.43
C ASP A 268 -6.38 6.87 -14.86
N TRP A 269 -5.26 6.63 -14.17
CA TRP A 269 -4.38 5.46 -14.38
C TRP A 269 -5.13 4.14 -14.20
N ALA A 270 -6.02 4.04 -13.20
CA ALA A 270 -6.85 2.86 -12.97
C ALA A 270 -8.02 2.71 -13.98
N GLY A 271 -8.12 3.58 -14.99
CA GLY A 271 -9.14 3.53 -16.05
C GLY A 271 -10.45 4.25 -15.73
N GLY A 272 -10.52 5.01 -14.63
CA GLY A 272 -11.67 5.81 -14.20
C GLY A 272 -12.28 5.37 -12.86
N GLU A 273 -13.37 6.03 -12.46
CA GLU A 273 -14.12 5.68 -11.23
C GLU A 273 -14.65 4.23 -11.26
N ILE A 274 -14.73 3.60 -10.08
CA ILE A 274 -15.23 2.22 -9.90
C ILE A 274 -16.74 2.15 -10.15
N ASP A 275 -17.14 1.24 -11.04
CA ASP A 275 -18.55 0.86 -11.16
C ASP A 275 -18.97 -0.02 -9.98
N TRP A 276 -19.51 0.60 -8.93
CA TRP A 276 -20.10 -0.10 -7.79
C TRP A 276 -21.48 -0.73 -8.09
N ASN A 277 -21.92 -0.79 -9.34
CA ASN A 277 -23.11 -1.51 -9.80
C ASN A 277 -22.77 -2.56 -10.87
N SER A 278 -21.49 -2.94 -11.02
CA SER A 278 -21.04 -3.94 -12.00
C SER A 278 -21.60 -5.34 -11.75
N GLN A 279 -21.43 -6.23 -12.73
CA GLN A 279 -21.90 -7.63 -12.65
C GLN A 279 -21.42 -8.34 -11.38
N ASP A 280 -20.13 -8.25 -11.02
CA ASP A 280 -19.61 -8.92 -9.81
C ASP A 280 -20.19 -8.33 -8.52
N ILE A 281 -20.48 -7.03 -8.48
CA ILE A 281 -21.17 -6.42 -7.34
C ILE A 281 -22.64 -6.86 -7.27
N GLN A 282 -23.34 -7.01 -8.41
CA GLN A 282 -24.73 -7.47 -8.44
C GLN A 282 -24.88 -8.96 -8.11
N GLU A 283 -24.00 -9.82 -8.62
CA GLU A 283 -24.09 -11.28 -8.47
C GLU A 283 -23.45 -11.80 -7.17
N LYS A 284 -22.33 -11.20 -6.76
CA LYS A 284 -21.48 -11.70 -5.66
C LYS A 284 -21.45 -10.74 -4.46
N GLY A 285 -21.67 -9.45 -4.69
CA GLY A 285 -21.59 -8.39 -3.67
C GLY A 285 -20.19 -7.78 -3.48
N TYR A 286 -19.20 -8.26 -4.24
CA TYR A 286 -17.79 -7.87 -4.11
C TYR A 286 -17.01 -8.08 -5.41
N TYR A 287 -16.03 -7.21 -5.67
CA TYR A 287 -14.92 -7.52 -6.56
C TYR A 287 -13.97 -8.52 -5.88
N TYR A 288 -13.21 -9.30 -6.64
CA TYR A 288 -12.25 -10.25 -6.10
C TYR A 288 -11.05 -10.47 -7.03
N ALA A 289 -9.91 -10.82 -6.43
CA ALA A 289 -8.76 -11.43 -7.09
C ALA A 289 -8.52 -12.81 -6.47
N THR A 290 -7.94 -13.75 -7.21
CA THR A 290 -7.75 -15.13 -6.74
C THR A 290 -6.28 -15.51 -6.77
N VAL A 291 -5.76 -15.90 -5.61
CA VAL A 291 -4.37 -16.32 -5.39
C VAL A 291 -4.35 -17.81 -5.11
N GLY A 292 -3.69 -18.57 -5.99
CA GLY A 292 -3.37 -19.98 -5.80
C GLY A 292 -2.06 -20.12 -5.02
N LYS A 293 -1.26 -21.15 -5.33
CA LYS A 293 0.02 -21.36 -4.65
C LYS A 293 0.93 -20.11 -4.74
N VAL A 294 1.55 -19.75 -3.63
CA VAL A 294 2.66 -18.78 -3.55
C VAL A 294 3.91 -19.51 -3.07
N ASP A 295 5.06 -19.19 -3.64
CA ASP A 295 6.37 -19.76 -3.28
C ASP A 295 7.38 -18.65 -3.00
N VAL A 296 8.10 -18.78 -1.88
CA VAL A 296 9.20 -17.90 -1.47
C VAL A 296 10.48 -18.72 -1.37
N THR A 297 11.52 -18.29 -2.07
CA THR A 297 12.90 -18.78 -1.95
C THR A 297 13.82 -17.64 -1.59
N CYS A 298 14.38 -17.68 -0.39
CA CYS A 298 15.34 -16.73 0.13
C CYS A 298 16.72 -16.95 -0.51
N TYR A 299 17.43 -15.87 -0.83
CA TYR A 299 18.84 -15.93 -1.20
C TYR A 299 19.74 -15.56 -0.02
N ASP A 300 21.04 -15.82 -0.17
CA ASP A 300 22.02 -15.40 0.83
C ASP A 300 22.05 -13.85 0.91
N PRO A 301 22.11 -13.26 2.11
CA PRO A 301 22.24 -11.82 2.29
C PRO A 301 23.61 -11.33 1.76
N PRO A 302 23.77 -10.01 1.53
CA PRO A 302 25.05 -9.43 1.15
C PRO A 302 26.20 -9.87 2.06
N LYS A 303 27.36 -10.21 1.47
CA LYS A 303 28.49 -10.81 2.21
C LYS A 303 29.05 -9.94 3.33
N GLU A 304 28.91 -8.62 3.20
CA GLU A 304 29.33 -7.62 4.20
C GLU A 304 28.26 -7.35 5.27
N ALA A 305 27.09 -8.03 5.22
CA ALA A 305 26.01 -7.83 6.17
C ALA A 305 26.42 -8.24 7.59
N LYS A 306 26.34 -7.28 8.54
CA LYS A 306 26.69 -7.48 9.95
C LYS A 306 25.80 -8.56 10.56
N LYS A 307 26.35 -9.73 10.92
CA LYS A 307 25.59 -10.88 11.45
C LYS A 307 25.99 -11.21 12.89
N THR A 308 25.10 -10.88 13.83
CA THR A 308 25.21 -11.22 15.26
C THR A 308 24.19 -12.28 15.70
N GLY A 309 23.28 -12.69 14.81
CA GLY A 309 22.33 -13.77 15.04
C GLY A 309 21.64 -14.26 13.76
N ASN A 310 20.43 -14.77 13.90
CA ASN A 310 19.67 -15.41 12.82
C ASN A 310 18.14 -15.33 13.00
N ASN A 311 17.61 -14.33 13.72
CA ASN A 311 16.18 -14.21 14.01
C ASN A 311 15.53 -13.01 13.32
N ALA A 312 16.21 -11.86 13.26
CA ALA A 312 15.64 -10.63 12.72
C ALA A 312 16.64 -9.76 11.96
N TYR A 313 16.18 -9.08 10.91
CA TYR A 313 16.85 -7.91 10.34
C TYR A 313 16.55 -6.66 11.18
N VAL A 314 17.51 -5.74 11.26
CA VAL A 314 17.32 -4.39 11.81
C VAL A 314 18.04 -3.37 10.92
N TYR A 315 17.55 -2.14 10.89
CA TYR A 315 18.33 -0.99 10.40
C TYR A 315 19.29 -0.53 11.50
N THR A 316 20.46 -0.01 11.11
CA THR A 316 21.51 0.51 12.01
C THR A 316 21.85 1.98 11.74
N SER A 317 21.22 2.59 10.73
CA SER A 317 21.14 4.04 10.49
C SER A 317 19.84 4.37 9.78
N ASP A 318 19.38 5.59 9.99
CA ASP A 318 18.35 6.34 9.29
C ASP A 318 18.67 6.63 7.80
N THR A 319 19.89 6.36 7.31
CA THR A 319 20.15 6.31 5.86
C THR A 319 19.62 5.05 5.18
N ALA A 320 19.38 3.99 5.96
CA ALA A 320 18.74 2.74 5.55
C ALA A 320 19.22 2.16 4.20
N MET A 321 20.53 2.21 3.94
CA MET A 321 21.14 1.57 2.78
C MET A 321 21.35 0.08 3.04
N GLU A 322 21.72 -0.68 2.00
CA GLU A 322 22.11 -2.10 2.09
C GLU A 322 23.15 -2.38 3.19
N ALA A 323 24.13 -1.48 3.39
CA ALA A 323 25.17 -1.58 4.42
C ALA A 323 24.71 -1.23 5.85
N ASP A 324 23.52 -0.62 5.97
CA ASP A 324 22.92 -0.23 7.25
C ASP A 324 22.03 -1.35 7.82
N VAL A 325 21.76 -2.41 7.05
CA VAL A 325 20.98 -3.57 7.50
C VAL A 325 21.88 -4.59 8.21
N ALA A 326 21.44 -5.07 9.38
CA ALA A 326 22.13 -6.08 10.18
C ALA A 326 21.21 -7.26 10.54
N ILE A 327 21.78 -8.46 10.66
CA ILE A 327 21.08 -9.69 11.04
C ILE A 327 21.40 -10.02 12.49
N THR A 328 20.38 -10.06 13.34
CA THR A 328 20.51 -10.12 14.80
C THR A 328 19.77 -11.31 15.41
N GLY A 329 20.00 -11.55 16.70
CA GLY A 329 19.21 -12.46 17.53
C GLY A 329 18.03 -11.78 18.23
N ASN A 330 17.66 -10.56 17.84
CA ASN A 330 16.65 -9.76 18.55
C ASN A 330 15.25 -10.39 18.41
N SER A 331 14.44 -10.27 19.46
CA SER A 331 13.02 -10.63 19.39
C SER A 331 12.29 -9.71 18.41
N THR A 332 11.44 -10.30 17.58
CA THR A 332 10.50 -9.59 16.71
C THR A 332 9.15 -9.34 17.41
N VAL A 333 8.92 -9.98 18.56
CA VAL A 333 7.62 -10.06 19.22
C VAL A 333 7.45 -8.95 20.26
N LEU A 334 6.43 -8.12 20.06
CA LEU A 334 5.95 -7.11 21.01
C LEU A 334 5.12 -7.73 22.14
N GLY A 335 5.32 -7.27 23.36
CA GLY A 335 4.57 -7.69 24.54
C GLY A 335 3.13 -7.17 24.61
N SER A 336 2.82 -6.09 23.88
CA SER A 336 1.46 -5.54 23.73
C SER A 336 1.38 -4.58 22.54
N LEU A 337 0.16 -4.19 22.14
CA LEU A 337 -0.06 -3.10 21.17
C LEU A 337 0.22 -1.68 21.72
N ALA A 338 0.80 -1.57 22.93
CA ALA A 338 1.39 -0.34 23.45
C ALA A 338 2.93 -0.36 23.44
N ALA A 339 3.55 -1.49 23.08
CA ALA A 339 5.01 -1.62 22.97
C ALA A 339 5.55 -1.02 21.66
N THR A 340 6.87 -0.84 21.61
CA THR A 340 7.63 -0.28 20.48
C THR A 340 9.00 -0.96 20.41
N GLY A 341 9.81 -0.70 19.38
CA GLY A 341 11.22 -1.15 19.35
C GLY A 341 12.02 -0.69 20.57
N LEU A 342 11.76 0.54 21.05
CA LEU A 342 12.38 1.13 22.24
C LEU A 342 12.10 0.35 23.54
N ASN A 343 10.99 -0.39 23.60
CA ASN A 343 10.67 -1.30 24.70
C ASN A 343 9.73 -2.41 24.22
N MET A 344 10.30 -3.44 23.57
CA MET A 344 9.57 -4.60 23.06
C MET A 344 8.72 -5.30 24.13
N THR A 345 9.10 -5.21 25.41
CA THR A 345 8.41 -5.86 26.54
C THR A 345 7.30 -5.04 27.20
N TYR A 346 7.05 -3.79 26.76
CA TYR A 346 6.09 -2.91 27.43
C TYR A 346 4.67 -3.49 27.41
N GLY A 347 3.98 -3.43 28.55
CA GLY A 347 2.61 -3.92 28.70
C GLY A 347 2.45 -5.44 28.60
N ALA A 348 3.53 -6.22 28.60
CA ALA A 348 3.46 -7.69 28.61
C ALA A 348 2.81 -8.21 29.91
N HIS A 349 1.62 -8.81 29.81
CA HIS A 349 0.91 -9.40 30.93
C HIS A 349 1.07 -10.93 30.92
N SER A 350 1.55 -11.50 32.02
CA SER A 350 1.68 -12.95 32.22
C SER A 350 0.34 -13.60 32.57
N GLY A 351 -0.66 -13.45 31.71
CA GLY A 351 -2.02 -13.99 31.92
C GLY A 351 -3.05 -13.43 30.94
N SER A 352 -4.07 -14.25 30.62
CA SER A 352 -5.14 -13.88 29.70
C SER A 352 -6.15 -12.90 30.33
N SER A 353 -5.84 -11.60 30.25
CA SER A 353 -6.76 -10.49 30.51
C SER A 353 -6.63 -9.46 29.41
N THR A 354 -7.77 -8.94 28.91
CA THR A 354 -7.84 -7.95 27.82
C THR A 354 -6.96 -6.73 28.09
N ALA A 355 -6.10 -6.39 27.11
CA ALA A 355 -5.27 -5.19 27.20
C ALA A 355 -6.14 -3.92 27.22
N THR A 356 -5.86 -3.02 28.16
CA THR A 356 -6.56 -1.73 28.31
C THR A 356 -5.79 -0.56 27.67
N GLY A 357 -5.01 -0.85 26.63
CA GLY A 357 -4.59 0.13 25.63
C GLY A 357 -5.54 0.11 24.44
N SER A 358 -5.75 1.24 23.77
CA SER A 358 -6.44 1.26 22.49
C SER A 358 -5.63 0.48 21.45
N ASP A 359 -6.25 -0.50 20.77
CA ASP A 359 -5.61 -1.34 19.75
C ASP A 359 -5.09 -0.51 18.56
N SER A 360 -3.88 0.02 18.68
CA SER A 360 -3.31 0.95 17.71
C SER A 360 -2.66 0.20 16.54
N VAL A 361 -3.39 0.18 15.42
CA VAL A 361 -2.86 -0.13 14.08
C VAL A 361 -3.03 1.09 13.16
N PRO A 362 -2.22 1.21 12.12
CA PRO A 362 -2.39 2.23 11.09
C PRO A 362 -3.74 2.12 10.37
N THR A 363 -4.26 3.25 9.89
CA THR A 363 -5.47 3.31 9.07
C THR A 363 -5.23 2.60 7.75
N ASN A 364 -5.88 1.46 7.48
CA ASN A 364 -5.70 0.79 6.19
C ASN A 364 -6.34 1.59 5.05
N MET A 365 -5.50 2.15 4.17
CA MET A 365 -5.91 2.85 2.95
C MET A 365 -6.21 1.90 1.77
N GLY A 366 -6.13 0.59 1.99
CA GLY A 366 -6.54 -0.47 1.05
C GLY A 366 -5.44 -0.88 0.09
N GLY A 367 -4.84 0.10 -0.59
CA GLY A 367 -3.65 -0.12 -1.40
C GLY A 367 -2.41 -0.39 -0.55
N THR A 368 -1.36 -0.87 -1.22
CA THR A 368 0.01 -0.92 -0.69
C THR A 368 0.95 -0.28 -1.70
N GLY A 369 2.18 0.03 -1.28
CA GLY A 369 3.17 0.68 -2.13
C GLY A 369 3.01 2.19 -2.33
N GLY A 370 3.80 2.74 -3.25
CA GLY A 370 3.95 4.18 -3.49
C GLY A 370 2.66 4.87 -3.93
N MET A 371 1.84 4.21 -4.76
CA MET A 371 0.52 4.69 -5.19
C MET A 371 -0.45 4.89 -4.02
N ALA A 372 -0.45 3.99 -3.04
CA ALA A 372 -1.42 3.96 -1.95
C ALA A 372 -1.25 5.10 -0.94
N SER A 373 -0.05 5.67 -0.85
CA SER A 373 0.27 6.75 0.11
C SER A 373 -0.31 8.12 -0.27
N ASN A 374 -0.85 8.28 -1.49
CA ASN A 374 -1.25 9.58 -2.05
C ASN A 374 -2.77 9.89 -1.93
N GLY A 375 -3.50 9.15 -1.08
CA GLY A 375 -4.91 9.39 -0.82
C GLY A 375 -5.13 10.59 0.11
N THR A 376 -5.79 11.66 -0.39
CA THR A 376 -6.25 12.75 0.49
C THR A 376 -7.22 12.22 1.55
N ASN A 377 -6.95 12.52 2.82
CA ASN A 377 -7.67 11.95 3.96
C ASN A 377 -9.09 12.54 4.13
N THR A 378 -10.01 12.16 3.24
CA THR A 378 -11.44 12.38 3.38
C THR A 378 -12.06 11.15 4.06
N GLY A 379 -12.12 11.18 5.39
CA GLY A 379 -12.54 10.06 6.22
C GLY A 379 -13.93 9.50 5.86
N SER A 380 -13.95 8.41 5.11
CA SER A 380 -15.15 7.63 4.81
C SER A 380 -15.26 6.49 5.82
N THR A 381 -15.99 6.72 6.91
CA THR A 381 -16.20 5.71 7.96
C THR A 381 -17.07 4.58 7.43
N GLY A 382 -16.43 3.50 6.97
CA GLY A 382 -17.06 2.24 6.54
C GLY A 382 -17.70 1.49 7.71
N THR A 383 -18.78 2.04 8.25
CA THR A 383 -19.46 1.51 9.43
C THR A 383 -20.15 0.18 9.11
N SER A 384 -19.70 -0.89 9.75
CA SER A 384 -20.28 -2.24 9.64
C SER A 384 -21.62 -2.34 10.38
N SER A 385 -22.69 -1.77 9.84
CA SER A 385 -24.05 -1.90 10.35
C SER A 385 -24.77 -3.10 9.72
N GLY A 386 -25.21 -4.03 10.56
CA GLY A 386 -26.04 -5.17 10.13
C GLY A 386 -27.38 -4.71 9.56
N SER A 387 -27.82 -5.34 8.47
CA SER A 387 -29.02 -4.94 7.74
C SER A 387 -30.31 -5.23 8.53
N SER A 388 -31.05 -4.18 8.89
CA SER A 388 -32.47 -4.25 9.23
C SER A 388 -33.25 -3.23 8.40
N SER A 389 -34.43 -3.63 7.93
CA SER A 389 -35.20 -2.87 6.95
C SER A 389 -36.09 -1.79 7.59
N GLY A 390 -36.00 -0.55 7.12
CA GLY A 390 -36.91 0.53 7.51
C GLY A 390 -37.06 1.58 6.41
N SER A 391 -38.26 1.68 5.83
CA SER A 391 -38.58 2.66 4.80
C SER A 391 -38.87 4.04 5.42
N GLY A 392 -38.28 5.11 4.87
CA GLY A 392 -38.55 6.48 5.29
C GLY A 392 -38.19 7.49 4.20
N SER A 393 -39.17 8.22 3.69
CA SER A 393 -38.99 9.29 2.70
C SER A 393 -38.83 10.66 3.36
N GLY A 394 -37.92 11.49 2.84
CA GLY A 394 -37.72 12.85 3.32
C GLY A 394 -36.90 13.70 2.36
N SER A 395 -37.50 14.76 1.83
CA SER A 395 -36.82 15.75 0.99
C SER A 395 -36.27 16.90 1.83
N GLY A 396 -35.03 17.34 1.56
CA GLY A 396 -34.41 18.51 2.18
C GLY A 396 -33.52 19.25 1.17
N SER A 397 -33.62 20.57 1.12
CA SER A 397 -32.92 21.39 0.11
C SER A 397 -31.54 21.85 0.56
N ALA A 398 -30.70 22.20 -0.41
CA ALA A 398 -29.36 22.72 -0.17
C ALA A 398 -29.37 24.11 0.49
N SER A 399 -28.31 24.39 1.25
CA SER A 399 -27.86 25.75 1.58
C SER A 399 -26.33 25.76 1.49
N GLY A 400 -25.75 26.89 1.05
CA GLY A 400 -24.32 26.99 0.79
C GLY A 400 -23.66 28.17 1.49
N ALA A 401 -22.37 28.02 1.79
CA ALA A 401 -21.47 29.07 2.24
C ALA A 401 -20.12 28.81 1.53
N SER A 402 -19.84 29.47 0.41
CA SER A 402 -19.16 30.79 0.36
C SER A 402 -17.69 30.71 0.79
N SER A 403 -16.83 30.23 -0.12
CA SER A 403 -15.38 30.38 0.01
C SER A 403 -14.97 31.83 -0.21
N THR A 404 -14.18 32.39 0.72
CA THR A 404 -13.55 33.70 0.56
C THR A 404 -12.28 33.57 -0.28
N GLY A 405 -12.23 34.25 -1.42
CA GLY A 405 -11.10 34.19 -2.34
C GLY A 405 -9.91 35.04 -1.90
N PHE A 406 -8.72 34.65 -2.33
CA PHE A 406 -7.51 35.50 -2.35
C PHE A 406 -7.00 35.60 -3.79
N SER A 407 -6.56 36.80 -4.19
CA SER A 407 -6.28 37.12 -5.60
C SER A 407 -4.79 37.08 -5.92
N GLN A 408 -4.42 36.58 -7.11
CA GLN A 408 -3.05 36.63 -7.61
C GLN A 408 -2.74 38.01 -8.21
N GLY A 409 -1.77 38.71 -7.61
CA GLY A 409 -1.23 39.95 -8.16
C GLY A 409 -0.29 39.68 -9.34
N THR A 410 -0.50 40.37 -10.45
CA THR A 410 0.33 40.25 -11.65
C THR A 410 1.56 41.14 -11.59
N SER A 411 2.70 40.64 -12.08
CA SER A 411 3.81 41.46 -12.58
C SER A 411 4.66 40.61 -13.53
N ALA A 412 4.90 41.12 -14.74
CA ALA A 412 5.66 40.43 -15.77
C ALA A 412 6.91 41.22 -16.15
N THR A 413 7.98 40.51 -16.52
CA THR A 413 9.15 41.13 -17.17
C THR A 413 9.60 40.24 -18.33
N LYS A 414 10.01 40.84 -19.45
CA LYS A 414 10.33 40.12 -20.70
C LYS A 414 11.80 39.74 -20.78
N GLY A 415 12.09 38.58 -21.37
CA GLY A 415 13.42 38.19 -21.87
C GLY A 415 13.24 37.17 -22.99
N ASN A 416 13.60 37.54 -24.22
CA ASN A 416 13.26 36.76 -25.43
C ASN A 416 14.53 36.30 -26.17
N SER A 417 14.66 35.01 -26.48
CA SER A 417 15.68 34.44 -27.38
C SER A 417 15.24 33.06 -27.86
N ALA A 418 15.45 32.75 -29.13
CA ALA A 418 14.90 31.58 -29.83
C ALA A 418 15.79 31.20 -31.07
N PRO A 419 15.44 30.22 -31.94
CA PRO A 419 16.08 28.89 -31.84
C PRO A 419 16.52 28.27 -33.20
N ALA A 420 17.01 27.02 -33.16
CA ALA A 420 17.03 26.06 -34.30
C ALA A 420 16.83 24.63 -33.73
N GLN A 421 16.08 23.66 -34.29
CA GLN A 421 15.64 23.31 -35.67
C GLN A 421 16.75 22.67 -36.53
N VAL A 422 16.51 21.67 -37.39
CA VAL A 422 15.27 20.98 -37.88
C VAL A 422 15.47 19.43 -37.76
N GLU A 423 14.84 18.41 -38.41
CA GLU A 423 13.93 18.29 -39.56
C GLU A 423 13.04 17.00 -39.51
N ARG A 424 11.72 17.15 -39.32
CA ARG A 424 10.54 16.44 -39.91
C ARG A 424 10.37 14.91 -40.05
N VAL A 425 9.11 14.49 -39.81
CA VAL A 425 8.22 13.59 -40.61
C VAL A 425 6.79 13.66 -39.98
N LEU A 426 5.61 13.64 -40.65
CA LEU A 426 5.13 13.93 -42.02
C LEU A 426 3.59 14.22 -41.99
N GLN A 427 3.03 14.90 -43.01
CA GLN A 427 1.58 15.20 -43.26
C GLN A 427 0.77 15.95 -42.16
N GLY A 428 -0.07 16.97 -42.40
CA GLY A 428 -0.49 17.69 -43.63
C GLY A 428 -2.01 17.59 -43.91
N SER A 429 -2.79 18.62 -44.28
CA SER A 429 -2.49 20.05 -44.53
C SER A 429 -3.74 20.97 -44.55
N PHE A 430 -3.56 22.21 -44.10
CA PHE A 430 -4.12 23.49 -44.60
C PHE A 430 -5.64 23.84 -44.64
N PHE A 431 -5.97 24.86 -43.81
CA PHE A 431 -6.72 26.10 -44.12
C PHE A 431 -8.25 26.17 -44.30
N ALA A 432 -8.86 27.06 -43.51
CA ALA A 432 -9.90 28.01 -43.92
C ALA A 432 -9.68 29.36 -43.20
N VAL A 433 -9.80 30.50 -43.89
CA VAL A 433 -9.56 31.87 -43.34
C VAL A 433 -10.48 32.90 -44.00
N LEU A 434 -11.16 33.74 -43.22
CA LEU A 434 -11.83 34.99 -43.65
C LEU A 434 -12.30 35.79 -42.41
N VAL A 435 -12.41 37.13 -42.39
CA VAL A 435 -11.55 38.23 -42.89
C VAL A 435 -12.07 39.55 -42.29
N ALA A 436 -11.18 40.47 -41.88
CA ALA A 436 -11.41 41.93 -41.76
C ALA A 436 -10.13 42.66 -41.24
N VAL A 437 -9.86 43.94 -41.52
CA VAL A 437 -9.54 44.61 -42.81
C VAL A 437 -9.10 46.06 -42.52
N VAL A 438 -7.86 46.44 -42.89
CA VAL A 438 -7.41 47.84 -43.23
C VAL A 438 -7.38 48.84 -42.03
N ALA A 439 -6.54 49.90 -41.95
CA ALA A 439 -5.68 50.65 -42.90
C ALA A 439 -4.42 51.27 -42.23
N LEU A 440 -3.45 51.69 -43.07
CA LEU A 440 -2.39 52.75 -42.95
C LEU A 440 -1.55 52.87 -41.63
N VAL A 441 -0.22 53.10 -41.61
CA VAL A 441 0.72 53.96 -42.38
C VAL A 441 0.72 55.43 -41.95
N THR A 442 1.92 55.95 -41.65
CA THR A 442 2.25 57.30 -41.10
C THR A 442 1.66 57.60 -39.71
N LEU A 443 2.36 58.27 -38.80
CA LEU A 443 3.63 59.04 -38.88
C LEU A 443 4.66 58.54 -37.85
#